data_AF-A0AAE1PI86-F1
#
_entry.id   AF-A0AAE1PI86-F1
#
_cell.length_a   1.000
_cell.length_b   1.000
_cell.length_c   1.000
_cell.angle_alpha   90.00
_cell.angle_beta   90.00
_cell.angle_gamma   90.00
#
_symmetry.space_group_name_H-M   'P 1'
#
loop_
_entity.id
_entity.type
_entity.pdbx_description
1 polymer ?
#
loop_
_entity_poly.entity_id
_entity_poly.type
_entity_poly.pdbx_seq_one_letter_code
_entity_poly.pdbx_strand_id
1 'polypeptide(L)'
;MYLPVAATHRGSTTGQNLSTIKSLRVLRVLRPLKTIKRVPKLKAVFDCVVNSLKNVLNILIVYILFQFIFAVIAVQLFNGKFFYCTDESVHLKVDCQGEFFVFTSSERPPSVKKREWIQQAFHYDNVIFAMLTLFAVQTGEGWPQVLQNSMAATNEDQAPKPQVAVEMSIFYIVYFIVFPFFFVNIFVALIIITFQEQGEAELQDGELDKNQKSCIDFAIQAKPLERYMPKDRISFKYKIWKIVVSTPFEYFIMLLIVLNTLLLMMKVSSADIL
;
A
#
# COMPACT_ATOMS: atom_id res chain seq x y z
N MET A 1 8.20 45.29 -54.12
CA MET A 1 9.11 44.14 -53.92
C MET A 1 9.54 44.24 -52.46
N TYR A 2 8.99 43.54 -51.47
CA TYR A 2 8.59 42.15 -51.35
C TYR A 2 7.37 42.02 -50.39
N LEU A 3 6.48 41.07 -50.68
CA LEU A 3 5.42 40.59 -49.77
C LEU A 3 5.97 39.46 -48.89
N PRO A 4 5.58 39.33 -47.61
CA PRO A 4 5.79 38.10 -46.86
C PRO A 4 4.67 37.10 -47.20
N VAL A 5 5.08 35.93 -47.68
CA VAL A 5 4.21 34.78 -47.94
C VAL A 5 3.78 34.16 -46.61
N ALA A 6 2.47 34.03 -46.43
CA ALA A 6 1.87 33.21 -45.38
C ALA A 6 2.20 31.73 -45.64
N ALA A 7 2.91 31.11 -44.70
CA ALA A 7 3.04 29.65 -44.61
C ALA A 7 2.37 29.19 -43.31
N THR A 8 1.07 28.93 -43.37
CA THR A 8 0.34 28.18 -42.35
C THR A 8 0.85 26.75 -42.33
N HIS A 9 1.64 26.39 -41.31
CA HIS A 9 1.97 25.00 -40.99
C HIS A 9 0.72 24.29 -40.45
N ARG A 10 -0.09 23.69 -41.34
CA ARG A 10 -1.06 22.65 -40.98
C ARG A 10 -0.38 21.28 -41.06
N GLY A 11 0.18 20.85 -39.94
CA GLY A 11 0.53 19.44 -39.65
C GLY A 11 0.44 19.30 -38.13
N SER A 12 -0.20 18.33 -37.49
CA SER A 12 -0.43 16.94 -37.88
C SER A 12 -1.58 16.38 -37.03
N THR A 13 -2.76 16.19 -37.61
CA THR A 13 -3.82 15.36 -37.01
C THR A 13 -3.58 13.88 -37.31
N THR A 14 -2.89 13.53 -38.40
CA THR A 14 -2.63 12.14 -38.79
C THR A 14 -1.60 11.43 -37.89
N GLY A 15 -0.58 12.14 -37.37
CA GLY A 15 0.45 11.57 -36.49
C GLY A 15 -0.04 11.24 -35.09
N GLN A 16 -0.98 12.02 -34.54
CA GLN A 16 -1.62 11.75 -33.25
C GLN A 16 -2.57 10.54 -33.32
N ASN A 17 -3.27 10.36 -34.44
CA ASN A 17 -4.13 9.20 -34.64
C ASN A 17 -3.32 7.88 -34.74
N LEU A 18 -2.11 7.92 -35.31
CA LEU A 18 -1.22 6.75 -35.36
C LEU A 18 -0.65 6.34 -34.00
N SER A 19 -0.36 7.29 -33.09
CA SER A 19 0.07 6.97 -31.72
C SER A 19 -1.07 6.40 -30.88
N THR A 20 -2.30 6.94 -31.02
CA THR A 20 -3.50 6.38 -30.37
C THR A 20 -3.81 4.95 -30.83
N ILE A 21 -3.65 4.63 -32.13
CA ILE A 21 -3.84 3.26 -32.66
C ILE A 21 -2.77 2.29 -32.14
N LYS A 22 -1.55 2.75 -31.87
CA LYS A 22 -0.50 1.93 -31.22
C LYS A 22 -0.87 1.63 -29.75
N SER A 23 -1.37 2.61 -29.00
CA SER A 23 -1.83 2.43 -27.61
C SER A 23 -3.00 1.44 -27.48
N LEU A 24 -3.92 1.39 -28.46
CA LEU A 24 -5.02 0.41 -28.48
C LEU A 24 -4.55 -1.05 -28.55
N ARG A 25 -3.29 -1.32 -28.94
CA ARG A 25 -2.71 -2.68 -28.90
C ARG A 25 -2.52 -3.18 -27.46
N VAL A 26 -2.40 -2.30 -26.47
CA VAL A 26 -2.34 -2.65 -25.03
C VAL A 26 -3.61 -3.37 -24.60
N LEU A 27 -4.78 -3.06 -25.17
CA LEU A 27 -6.05 -3.73 -24.84
C LEU A 27 -6.04 -5.25 -25.09
N ARG A 28 -5.07 -5.76 -25.87
CA ARG A 28 -4.86 -7.21 -26.04
C ARG A 28 -4.43 -7.89 -24.74
N VAL A 29 -3.90 -7.13 -23.76
CA VAL A 29 -3.59 -7.63 -22.40
C VAL A 29 -4.85 -8.08 -21.65
N LEU A 30 -6.03 -7.58 -22.04
CA LEU A 30 -7.33 -7.94 -21.43
C LEU A 30 -7.90 -9.26 -21.99
N ARG A 31 -7.23 -9.93 -22.92
CA ARG A 31 -7.66 -11.24 -23.46
C ARG A 31 -8.00 -12.29 -22.38
N PRO A 32 -7.25 -12.41 -21.25
CA PRO A 32 -7.60 -13.34 -20.18
C PRO A 32 -8.97 -13.09 -19.56
N LEU A 33 -9.50 -11.87 -19.58
CA LEU A 33 -10.85 -11.56 -19.08
C LEU A 33 -11.94 -12.27 -19.90
N LYS A 34 -11.69 -12.60 -21.17
CA LYS A 34 -12.61 -13.43 -21.98
C LYS A 34 -12.63 -14.89 -21.50
N THR A 35 -11.53 -15.38 -20.95
CA THR A 35 -11.40 -16.74 -20.41
C THR A 35 -12.18 -16.92 -19.11
N ILE A 36 -12.37 -15.85 -18.31
CA ILE A 36 -13.22 -15.85 -17.11
C ILE A 36 -14.63 -16.35 -17.44
N LYS A 37 -15.21 -15.95 -18.58
CA LYS A 37 -16.54 -16.39 -19.01
C LYS A 37 -16.60 -17.87 -19.43
N ARG A 38 -15.47 -18.49 -19.76
CA ARG A 38 -15.39 -19.91 -20.17
C ARG A 38 -15.19 -20.85 -18.99
N VAL A 39 -14.63 -20.38 -17.88
CA VAL A 39 -14.36 -21.20 -16.70
C VAL A 39 -15.37 -20.86 -15.60
N PRO A 40 -16.41 -21.68 -15.36
CA PRO A 40 -17.49 -21.35 -14.43
C PRO A 40 -17.00 -21.10 -13.01
N LYS A 41 -15.92 -21.80 -12.58
CA LYS A 41 -15.28 -21.57 -11.28
C LYS A 41 -14.65 -20.16 -11.17
N LEU A 42 -14.01 -19.66 -12.22
CA LEU A 42 -13.39 -18.33 -12.22
C LEU A 42 -14.44 -17.22 -12.36
N LYS A 43 -15.52 -17.49 -13.12
CA LYS A 43 -16.68 -16.61 -13.20
C LYS A 43 -17.34 -16.41 -11.83
N ALA A 44 -17.54 -17.48 -11.06
CA ALA A 44 -18.13 -17.40 -9.73
C ALA A 44 -17.32 -16.48 -8.78
N VAL A 45 -15.98 -16.62 -8.79
CA VAL A 45 -15.08 -15.75 -8.00
C VAL A 45 -15.17 -14.29 -8.47
N PHE A 46 -15.15 -14.06 -9.78
CA PHE A 46 -15.25 -12.70 -10.34
C PHE A 46 -16.59 -12.04 -10.01
N ASP A 47 -17.71 -12.75 -10.16
CA ASP A 47 -19.04 -12.25 -9.84
C ASP A 47 -19.16 -11.92 -8.34
N CYS A 48 -18.55 -12.73 -7.47
CA CYS A 48 -18.45 -12.45 -6.04
C CYS A 48 -17.68 -11.16 -5.74
N VAL A 49 -16.51 -10.95 -6.37
CA VAL A 49 -15.71 -9.71 -6.22
C VAL A 49 -16.49 -8.49 -6.70
N VAL A 50 -17.18 -8.58 -7.82
CA VAL A 50 -17.99 -7.44 -8.34
C VAL A 50 -19.18 -7.15 -7.42
N ASN A 51 -19.78 -8.19 -6.83
CA ASN A 51 -20.89 -8.00 -5.90
C ASN A 51 -20.44 -7.36 -4.59
N SER A 52 -19.29 -7.78 -4.04
CA SER A 52 -18.72 -7.16 -2.83
C SER A 52 -18.22 -5.73 -3.07
N LEU A 53 -17.77 -5.41 -4.30
CA LEU A 53 -17.31 -4.07 -4.67
C LEU A 53 -18.42 -3.01 -4.52
N LYS A 54 -19.69 -3.37 -4.72
CA LYS A 54 -20.82 -2.41 -4.55
C LYS A 54 -20.87 -1.83 -3.14
N ASN A 55 -20.66 -2.67 -2.13
CA ASN A 55 -20.65 -2.25 -0.73
C ASN A 55 -19.39 -1.42 -0.42
N VAL A 56 -18.25 -1.78 -1.03
CA VAL A 56 -16.99 -1.04 -0.89
C VAL A 56 -17.08 0.36 -1.50
N LEU A 57 -17.79 0.54 -2.62
CA LEU A 57 -17.95 1.84 -3.28
C LEU A 57 -18.62 2.88 -2.37
N ASN A 58 -19.57 2.48 -1.52
CA ASN A 58 -20.22 3.39 -0.58
C ASN A 58 -19.22 3.93 0.45
N ILE A 59 -18.34 3.08 1.00
CA ILE A 59 -17.24 3.54 1.87
C ILE A 59 -16.29 4.44 1.09
N LEU A 60 -15.92 4.03 -0.13
CA LEU A 60 -14.94 4.76 -0.92
C LEU A 60 -15.40 6.20 -1.17
N ILE A 61 -16.70 6.44 -1.38
CA ILE A 61 -17.26 7.79 -1.51
C ILE A 61 -17.04 8.60 -0.23
N VAL A 62 -17.34 8.02 0.94
CA VAL A 62 -17.14 8.69 2.23
C VAL A 62 -15.65 8.98 2.49
N TYR A 63 -14.78 8.03 2.16
CA TYR A 63 -13.32 8.18 2.20
C TYR A 63 -12.85 9.33 1.31
N ILE A 64 -13.29 9.37 0.04
CA ILE A 64 -12.92 10.42 -0.91
C ILE A 64 -13.41 11.79 -0.44
N LEU A 65 -14.62 11.88 0.12
CA LEU A 65 -15.17 13.13 0.66
C LEU A 65 -14.32 13.65 1.82
N PHE A 66 -13.93 12.77 2.74
CA PHE A 66 -13.09 13.16 3.88
C PHE A 66 -11.68 13.58 3.43
N GLN A 67 -11.09 12.82 2.50
CA GLN A 67 -9.81 13.14 1.88
C GLN A 67 -9.86 14.49 1.15
N PHE A 68 -10.98 14.80 0.49
CA PHE A 68 -11.19 16.05 -0.21
C PHE A 68 -11.19 17.26 0.74
N ILE A 69 -11.80 17.15 1.93
CA ILE A 69 -11.79 18.22 2.94
C ILE A 69 -10.35 18.59 3.32
N PHE A 70 -9.53 17.58 3.66
CA PHE A 70 -8.11 17.80 4.00
C PHE A 70 -7.30 18.30 2.80
N ALA A 71 -7.60 17.83 1.59
CA ALA A 71 -6.92 18.29 0.39
C ALA A 71 -7.17 19.78 0.12
N VAL A 72 -8.42 20.25 0.27
CA VAL A 72 -8.74 21.68 0.13
C VAL A 72 -7.98 22.50 1.18
N ILE A 73 -7.96 22.07 2.45
CA ILE A 73 -7.19 22.74 3.51
C ILE A 73 -5.70 22.80 3.15
N ALA A 74 -5.13 21.70 2.67
CA ALA A 74 -3.73 21.63 2.30
C ALA A 74 -3.39 22.56 1.13
N VAL A 75 -4.27 22.66 0.12
CA VAL A 75 -4.12 23.62 -0.98
C VAL A 75 -4.10 25.05 -0.43
N GLN A 76 -5.01 25.41 0.48
CA GLN A 76 -5.03 26.75 1.06
C GLN A 76 -3.77 27.07 1.89
N LEU A 77 -3.13 26.07 2.49
CA LEU A 77 -1.91 26.26 3.29
C LEU A 77 -0.63 26.30 2.44
N PHE A 78 -0.55 25.47 1.40
CA PHE A 78 0.70 25.10 0.74
C PHE A 78 0.78 25.37 -0.77
N ASN A 79 -0.29 25.89 -1.39
CA ASN A 79 -0.31 26.19 -2.83
C ASN A 79 0.86 27.10 -3.23
N GLY A 80 1.60 26.71 -4.27
CA GLY A 80 2.69 27.51 -4.84
C GLY A 80 3.98 27.56 -4.01
N LYS A 81 4.03 26.87 -2.85
CA LYS A 81 5.19 26.89 -1.94
C LYS A 81 6.13 25.70 -2.09
N PHE A 82 5.75 24.70 -2.88
CA PHE A 82 6.47 23.43 -3.06
C PHE A 82 7.43 23.46 -4.25
N PHE A 83 8.21 24.54 -4.34
CA PHE A 83 9.25 24.71 -5.34
C PHE A 83 10.61 24.90 -4.68
N TYR A 84 11.67 24.48 -5.35
CA TYR A 84 13.04 24.67 -4.90
C TYR A 84 13.96 24.96 -6.09
N CYS A 85 15.08 25.63 -5.81
CA CYS A 85 16.15 25.77 -6.78
C CYS A 85 17.10 24.57 -6.66
N THR A 86 17.67 24.11 -7.77
CA THR A 86 18.72 23.07 -7.74
C THR A 86 19.99 23.48 -6.98
N ASP A 87 20.19 24.79 -6.75
CA ASP A 87 21.26 25.35 -5.92
C ASP A 87 20.68 25.86 -4.60
N GLU A 88 21.06 25.22 -3.49
CA GLU A 88 20.57 25.53 -2.13
C GLU A 88 20.93 26.93 -1.65
N SER A 89 21.95 27.56 -2.27
CA SER A 89 22.40 28.91 -1.93
C SER A 89 21.45 30.00 -2.42
N VAL A 90 20.51 29.67 -3.31
CA VAL A 90 19.60 30.61 -3.96
C VAL A 90 18.22 30.53 -3.33
N HIS A 91 17.72 31.65 -2.81
CA HIS A 91 16.48 31.70 -2.03
C HIS A 91 15.26 32.27 -2.78
N LEU A 92 15.45 32.87 -3.94
CA LEU A 92 14.39 33.50 -4.73
C LEU A 92 14.36 32.89 -6.13
N LYS A 93 13.14 32.69 -6.65
CA LYS A 93 12.94 32.15 -8.00
C LYS A 93 13.62 32.97 -9.10
N VAL A 94 13.58 34.30 -8.99
CA VAL A 94 14.20 35.20 -9.99
C VAL A 94 15.71 35.04 -10.08
N ASP A 95 16.35 34.63 -8.98
CA ASP A 95 17.79 34.45 -8.88
C ASP A 95 18.23 33.02 -9.25
N CYS A 96 17.29 32.08 -9.42
CA CYS A 96 17.54 30.69 -9.81
C CYS A 96 17.78 30.59 -11.33
N GLN A 97 18.82 31.27 -11.80
CA GLN A 97 19.22 31.36 -13.21
C GLN A 97 20.74 31.11 -13.33
N GLY A 98 21.17 30.70 -14.53
CA GLY A 98 22.58 30.47 -14.83
C GLY A 98 23.07 29.07 -14.45
N GLU A 99 24.34 28.96 -14.08
CA GLU A 99 25.03 27.69 -13.81
C GLU A 99 25.70 27.70 -12.44
N PHE A 100 25.83 26.52 -11.83
CA PHE A 100 26.48 26.31 -10.55
C PHE A 100 27.34 25.04 -10.56
N PHE A 101 28.27 24.96 -9.61
CA PHE A 101 29.21 23.85 -9.47
C PHE A 101 28.67 22.79 -8.51
N VAL A 102 28.60 21.54 -8.96
CA VAL A 102 28.27 20.39 -8.12
C VAL A 102 29.53 19.60 -7.80
N PHE A 103 29.80 19.45 -6.51
CA PHE A 103 30.93 18.71 -5.96
C PHE A 103 30.46 17.31 -5.53
N THR A 104 30.71 16.29 -6.35
CA THR A 104 30.31 14.90 -6.05
C THR A 104 31.33 14.17 -5.16
N SER A 105 32.61 14.50 -5.29
CA SER A 105 33.72 13.93 -4.51
C SER A 105 34.86 14.93 -4.45
N SER A 106 35.65 14.90 -3.37
CA SER A 106 36.85 15.72 -3.19
C SER A 106 37.97 15.42 -4.20
N GLU A 107 37.91 14.28 -4.88
CA GLU A 107 38.97 13.80 -5.79
C GLU A 107 38.74 14.16 -7.26
N ARG A 108 37.56 14.70 -7.62
CA ARG A 108 37.21 15.03 -9.01
C ARG A 108 36.91 16.51 -9.16
N PRO A 109 37.21 17.12 -10.32
CA PRO A 109 36.82 18.50 -10.58
C PRO A 109 35.29 18.63 -10.53
N PRO A 110 34.77 19.78 -10.07
CA PRO A 110 33.34 20.00 -10.00
C PRO A 110 32.70 19.95 -11.38
N SER A 111 31.48 19.42 -11.44
CA SER A 111 30.68 19.44 -12.67
C SER A 111 29.81 20.69 -12.70
N VAL A 112 29.74 21.35 -13.85
CA VAL A 112 28.86 22.50 -14.06
C VAL A 112 27.45 21.98 -14.37
N LYS A 113 26.44 22.45 -13.63
CA LYS A 113 25.03 22.19 -13.90
C LYS A 113 24.25 23.49 -13.99
N LYS A 114 23.15 23.49 -14.73
CA LYS A 114 22.24 24.64 -14.82
C LYS A 114 21.38 24.73 -13.57
N ARG A 115 21.09 25.96 -13.14
CA ARG A 115 20.10 26.23 -12.09
C ARG A 115 18.70 26.10 -12.68
N GLU A 116 17.87 25.30 -12.04
CA GLU A 116 16.48 25.11 -12.44
C GLU A 116 15.56 25.29 -11.22
N TRP A 117 14.44 25.98 -11.43
CA TRP A 117 13.38 26.13 -10.44
C TRP A 117 12.38 25.00 -10.62
N ILE A 118 12.47 23.99 -9.75
CA ILE A 118 11.80 22.71 -9.92
C ILE A 118 10.71 22.56 -8.85
N GLN A 119 9.60 21.92 -9.24
CA GLN A 119 8.53 21.54 -8.33
C GLN A 119 8.84 20.22 -7.62
N GLN A 120 8.48 20.13 -6.34
CA GLN A 120 8.54 18.85 -5.61
C GLN A 120 7.57 17.83 -6.21
N ALA A 121 7.96 16.55 -6.26
CA ALA A 121 7.12 15.50 -6.85
C ALA A 121 5.77 15.34 -6.13
N PHE A 122 5.76 15.54 -4.81
CA PHE A 122 4.57 15.63 -3.98
C PHE A 122 4.35 17.10 -3.61
N HIS A 123 3.19 17.66 -3.97
CA HIS A 123 2.88 19.08 -3.80
C HIS A 123 1.36 19.28 -3.62
N TYR A 124 0.95 20.53 -3.37
CA TYR A 124 -0.41 20.93 -2.99
C TYR A 124 -1.02 22.04 -3.86
N ASP A 125 -0.54 22.22 -5.09
CA ASP A 125 -0.99 23.32 -5.98
C ASP A 125 -2.44 23.18 -6.46
N ASN A 126 -2.95 21.94 -6.55
CA ASN A 126 -4.35 21.70 -6.85
C ASN A 126 -4.89 20.51 -6.06
N VAL A 127 -6.21 20.41 -5.98
CA VAL A 127 -6.87 19.43 -5.12
C VAL A 127 -6.54 17.98 -5.53
N ILE A 128 -6.36 17.69 -6.82
CA ILE A 128 -6.07 16.33 -7.29
C ILE A 128 -4.66 15.89 -6.83
N PHE A 129 -3.65 16.76 -7.01
CA PHE A 129 -2.30 16.47 -6.53
C PHE A 129 -2.22 16.49 -5.00
N ALA A 130 -2.98 17.37 -4.33
CA ALA A 130 -3.10 17.36 -2.87
C ALA A 130 -3.69 16.03 -2.36
N MET A 131 -4.74 15.51 -3.01
CA MET A 131 -5.30 14.20 -2.68
C MET A 131 -4.30 13.05 -2.92
N LEU A 132 -3.51 13.12 -4.00
CA LEU A 132 -2.45 12.14 -4.28
C LEU A 132 -1.33 12.19 -3.24
N THR A 133 -0.89 13.39 -2.87
CA THR A 133 0.13 13.59 -1.82
C THR A 133 -0.39 13.09 -0.47
N LEU A 134 -1.62 13.43 -0.09
CA LEU A 134 -2.23 12.94 1.14
C LEU A 134 -2.44 11.42 1.13
N PHE A 135 -2.72 10.82 -0.04
CA PHE A 135 -2.78 9.37 -0.18
C PHE A 135 -1.42 8.72 0.12
N ALA A 136 -0.32 9.25 -0.42
CA ALA A 136 1.03 8.76 -0.10
C ALA A 136 1.39 8.93 1.39
N VAL A 137 1.01 10.07 1.97
CA VAL A 137 1.17 10.33 3.41
C VAL A 137 0.39 9.29 4.24
N GLN A 138 -0.85 8.98 3.84
CA GLN A 138 -1.69 8.01 4.52
C GLN A 138 -1.13 6.58 4.47
N THR A 139 -0.49 6.19 3.37
CA THR A 139 0.16 4.88 3.25
C THR A 139 1.45 4.77 4.08
N GLY A 140 1.92 5.89 4.66
CA GLY A 140 3.17 5.93 5.41
C GLY A 140 4.42 5.92 4.54
N GLU A 141 4.27 6.13 3.23
CA GLU A 141 5.38 6.08 2.27
C GLU A 141 5.82 7.49 1.92
N GLY A 142 7.09 7.84 2.20
CA GLY A 142 7.64 9.16 1.89
C GLY A 142 7.05 10.33 2.69
N TRP A 143 6.14 10.08 3.65
CA TRP A 143 5.52 11.11 4.47
C TRP A 143 6.49 12.01 5.25
N PRO A 144 7.66 11.54 5.77
CA PRO A 144 8.58 12.42 6.47
C PRO A 144 9.15 13.48 5.54
N GLN A 145 9.37 13.14 4.27
CA GLN A 145 9.86 14.10 3.27
C GLN A 145 8.79 15.15 2.96
N VAL A 146 7.52 14.74 2.82
CA VAL A 146 6.40 15.67 2.60
C VAL A 146 6.23 16.61 3.79
N LEU A 147 6.31 16.09 5.02
CA LEU A 147 6.29 16.88 6.25
C LEU A 147 7.47 17.87 6.30
N GLN A 148 8.70 17.41 6.05
CA GLN A 148 9.89 18.26 6.03
C GLN A 148 9.78 19.37 4.99
N ASN A 149 9.34 19.05 3.78
CA ASN A 149 9.10 20.03 2.72
C ASN A 149 8.01 21.05 3.14
N SER A 150 6.99 20.62 3.89
CA SER A 150 5.95 21.50 4.42
C SER A 150 6.46 22.43 5.53
N MET A 151 7.30 21.92 6.42
CA MET A 151 7.91 22.73 7.49
C MET A 151 8.98 23.70 6.95
N ALA A 152 9.57 23.37 5.81
CA ALA A 152 10.51 24.23 5.10
C ALA A 152 9.82 25.18 4.11
N ALA A 153 8.52 25.03 3.88
CA ALA A 153 7.75 25.87 2.96
C ALA A 153 7.68 27.32 3.48
N THR A 154 7.96 28.28 2.60
CA THR A 154 7.94 29.71 2.93
C THR A 154 6.81 30.42 2.17
N ASN A 155 7.10 31.52 1.49
CA ASN A 155 6.13 32.21 0.64
C ASN A 155 6.21 31.69 -0.79
N GLU A 156 5.23 32.11 -1.61
CA GLU A 156 5.30 31.89 -3.06
C GLU A 156 6.61 32.46 -3.64
N ASP A 157 7.18 31.78 -4.63
CA ASP A 157 8.43 32.13 -5.32
C ASP A 157 9.71 32.20 -4.44
N GLN A 158 9.65 31.70 -3.20
CA GLN A 158 10.80 31.58 -2.30
C GLN A 158 11.21 30.13 -2.09
N ALA A 159 12.52 29.88 -2.00
CA ALA A 159 13.07 28.55 -1.82
C ALA A 159 12.79 28.04 -0.40
N PRO A 160 12.78 26.72 -0.17
CA PRO A 160 12.53 26.16 1.14
C PRO A 160 13.64 26.57 2.11
N LYS A 161 13.26 26.94 3.34
CA LYS A 161 14.19 27.29 4.42
C LYS A 161 13.98 26.36 5.61
N PRO A 162 15.01 25.68 6.11
CA PRO A 162 14.86 24.76 7.23
C PRO A 162 14.22 25.43 8.45
N GLN A 163 13.25 24.74 9.07
CA GLN A 163 12.65 25.09 10.37
C GLN A 163 11.92 26.45 10.43
N VAL A 164 11.43 26.97 9.29
CA VAL A 164 10.70 28.25 9.27
C VAL A 164 9.23 28.10 9.66
N ALA A 165 8.54 27.05 9.19
CA ALA A 165 7.11 26.86 9.38
C ALA A 165 6.81 25.55 10.14
N VAL A 166 7.50 25.34 11.27
CA VAL A 166 7.38 24.11 12.07
C VAL A 166 5.96 23.89 12.59
N GLU A 167 5.17 24.95 12.76
CA GLU A 167 3.75 24.91 13.13
C GLU A 167 2.88 24.15 12.12
N MET A 168 3.30 24.09 10.85
CA MET A 168 2.61 23.35 9.80
C MET A 168 2.62 21.83 10.04
N SER A 169 3.49 21.33 10.94
CA SER A 169 3.48 19.93 11.37
C SER A 169 2.17 19.51 12.03
N ILE A 170 1.44 20.45 12.66
CA ILE A 170 0.16 20.18 13.32
C ILE A 170 -0.86 19.62 12.32
N PHE A 171 -0.85 20.09 11.07
CA PHE A 171 -1.73 19.57 10.01
C PHE A 171 -1.58 18.06 9.85
N TYR A 172 -0.34 17.56 9.80
CA TYR A 172 -0.05 16.14 9.63
C TYR A 172 -0.37 15.32 10.88
N ILE A 173 -0.11 15.87 12.07
CA ILE A 173 -0.48 15.21 13.34
C ILE A 173 -2.00 15.01 13.41
N VAL A 174 -2.77 16.06 13.12
CA VAL A 174 -4.23 15.97 13.08
C VAL A 174 -4.68 14.99 12.01
N TYR A 175 -4.10 15.03 10.81
CA TYR A 175 -4.40 14.08 9.74
C TYR A 175 -4.15 12.62 10.18
N PHE A 176 -3.00 12.33 10.81
CA PHE A 176 -2.66 10.98 11.28
C PHE A 176 -3.47 10.49 12.47
N ILE A 177 -4.08 11.37 13.27
CA ILE A 177 -4.99 10.96 14.34
C ILE A 177 -6.39 10.73 13.79
N VAL A 178 -6.90 11.72 13.06
CA VAL A 178 -8.29 11.74 12.63
C VAL A 178 -8.54 10.72 11.52
N PHE A 179 -7.62 10.62 10.55
CA PHE A 179 -7.84 9.81 9.36
C PHE A 179 -7.86 8.30 9.67
N PRO A 180 -6.87 7.71 10.38
CA PRO A 180 -6.93 6.30 10.74
C PRO A 180 -8.09 5.98 11.68
N PHE A 181 -8.41 6.85 12.64
CA PHE A 181 -9.57 6.66 13.52
C PHE A 181 -10.88 6.57 12.73
N PHE A 182 -11.12 7.53 11.83
CA PHE A 182 -12.29 7.54 10.96
C PHE A 182 -12.33 6.32 10.02
N PHE A 183 -11.19 6.01 9.38
CA PHE A 183 -11.08 4.91 8.43
C PHE A 183 -11.33 3.54 9.09
N VAL A 184 -10.69 3.27 10.24
CA VAL A 184 -10.87 2.02 10.99
C VAL A 184 -12.32 1.89 11.45
N ASN A 185 -12.93 2.96 11.97
CA ASN A 185 -14.30 2.90 12.46
C ASN A 185 -15.32 2.61 11.34
N ILE A 186 -15.18 3.23 10.16
CA ILE A 186 -16.05 2.93 9.02
C ILE A 186 -15.83 1.50 8.51
N PHE A 187 -14.57 1.07 8.43
CA PHE A 187 -14.24 -0.25 7.95
C PHE A 187 -14.77 -1.36 8.86
N VAL A 188 -14.60 -1.21 10.18
CA VAL A 188 -15.14 -2.13 11.20
C VAL A 188 -16.67 -2.17 11.13
N ALA A 189 -17.33 -1.01 11.06
CA ALA A 189 -18.79 -0.94 10.97
C ALA A 189 -19.32 -1.69 9.73
N LEU A 190 -18.67 -1.55 8.57
CA LEU A 190 -19.08 -2.29 7.37
C LEU A 190 -18.82 -3.79 7.50
N ILE A 191 -17.66 -4.19 8.03
CA ILE A 191 -17.40 -5.62 8.28
C ILE A 191 -18.54 -6.18 9.13
N ILE A 192 -18.90 -5.53 10.23
CA ILE A 192 -20.00 -5.97 11.09
C ILE A 192 -21.32 -6.10 10.32
N ILE A 193 -21.72 -5.07 9.57
CA ILE A 193 -22.97 -5.08 8.78
C ILE A 193 -22.95 -6.24 7.77
N THR A 194 -21.86 -6.41 7.02
CA THR A 194 -21.75 -7.50 6.03
C THR A 194 -21.75 -8.88 6.67
N PHE A 195 -21.13 -9.04 7.85
CA PHE A 195 -21.16 -10.30 8.60
C PHE A 195 -22.56 -10.58 9.18
N GLN A 196 -23.27 -9.56 9.62
CA GLN A 196 -24.66 -9.68 10.07
C GLN A 196 -25.57 -10.06 8.90
N GLU A 197 -25.49 -9.36 7.77
CA GLU A 197 -26.27 -9.68 6.56
C GLU A 197 -26.02 -11.11 6.06
N GLN A 198 -24.77 -11.57 6.03
CA GLN A 198 -24.44 -12.95 5.65
C GLN A 198 -24.89 -13.97 6.71
N GLY A 199 -24.75 -13.63 8.00
CA GLY A 199 -25.20 -14.46 9.10
C GLY A 199 -26.72 -14.69 9.06
N GLU A 200 -27.49 -13.63 8.82
CA GLU A 200 -28.95 -13.69 8.66
C GLU A 200 -29.37 -14.43 7.39
N ALA A 201 -28.64 -14.24 6.27
CA ALA A 201 -28.91 -14.95 5.02
C ALA A 201 -28.64 -16.46 5.13
N GLU A 202 -27.61 -16.89 5.88
CA GLU A 202 -27.36 -18.32 6.14
C GLU A 202 -28.41 -18.95 7.07
N LEU A 203 -29.00 -18.15 7.97
CA LEU A 203 -30.07 -18.60 8.88
C LEU A 203 -31.44 -18.67 8.18
N GLN A 204 -31.60 -18.07 6.99
CA GLN A 204 -32.86 -18.12 6.23
C GLN A 204 -33.14 -19.48 5.57
N ASP A 205 -32.14 -20.37 5.46
CA ASP A 205 -32.24 -21.60 4.64
C ASP A 205 -32.64 -22.87 5.44
N GLY A 206 -33.04 -22.78 6.72
CA GLY A 206 -33.56 -23.96 7.43
C GLY A 206 -34.12 -23.74 8.84
N GLU A 207 -34.96 -24.67 9.30
CA GLU A 207 -35.49 -24.74 10.68
C GLU A 207 -34.41 -25.06 11.75
N LEU A 208 -33.19 -25.40 11.32
CA LEU A 208 -32.10 -25.87 12.18
C LEU A 208 -31.07 -24.76 12.43
N ASP A 209 -30.71 -24.55 13.70
CA ASP A 209 -29.66 -23.61 14.11
C ASP A 209 -28.26 -24.04 13.62
N LYS A 210 -27.33 -23.06 13.50
CA LYS A 210 -25.92 -23.30 13.11
C LYS A 210 -25.25 -24.38 13.95
N ASN A 211 -25.50 -24.40 15.26
CA ASN A 211 -24.90 -25.40 16.14
C ASN A 211 -25.47 -26.80 15.89
N GLN A 212 -26.78 -26.90 15.61
CA GLN A 212 -27.43 -28.16 15.29
C GLN A 212 -26.89 -28.74 13.97
N LYS A 213 -26.78 -27.89 12.94
CA LYS A 213 -26.21 -28.29 11.65
C LYS A 213 -24.77 -28.79 11.80
N SER A 214 -23.92 -28.06 12.53
CA SER A 214 -22.52 -28.47 12.79
C SER A 214 -22.41 -29.81 13.53
N CYS A 215 -23.25 -30.04 14.55
CA CYS A 215 -23.30 -31.31 15.26
C CYS A 215 -23.75 -32.48 14.37
N ILE A 216 -24.77 -32.26 13.53
CA ILE A 216 -25.28 -33.27 12.59
C ILE A 216 -24.22 -33.60 11.53
N ASP A 217 -23.59 -32.57 10.94
CA ASP A 217 -22.52 -32.76 9.95
C ASP A 217 -21.34 -33.53 10.55
N PHE A 218 -20.94 -33.18 11.79
CA PHE A 218 -19.89 -33.92 12.49
C PHE A 218 -20.29 -35.37 12.74
N ALA A 219 -21.50 -35.62 13.24
CA ALA A 219 -21.97 -36.98 13.51
C ALA A 219 -22.03 -37.85 12.24
N ILE A 220 -22.37 -37.27 11.09
CA ILE A 220 -22.45 -37.98 9.81
C ILE A 220 -21.05 -38.18 9.20
N GLN A 221 -20.17 -37.20 9.30
CA GLN A 221 -18.86 -37.20 8.62
C GLN A 221 -17.73 -37.79 9.48
N ALA A 222 -17.94 -37.95 10.79
CA ALA A 222 -16.93 -38.47 11.70
C ALA A 222 -16.49 -39.88 11.28
N LYS A 223 -15.19 -40.02 11.04
CA LYS A 223 -14.54 -41.32 10.80
C LYS A 223 -13.70 -41.69 12.03
N PRO A 224 -13.61 -42.97 12.37
CA PRO A 224 -12.79 -43.41 13.50
C PRO A 224 -11.32 -43.06 13.24
N LEU A 225 -10.64 -42.57 14.28
CA LEU A 225 -9.21 -42.35 14.25
C LEU A 225 -8.50 -43.71 14.31
N GLU A 226 -7.73 -44.02 13.27
CA GLU A 226 -6.90 -45.23 13.24
C GLU A 226 -5.68 -45.03 14.15
N ARG A 227 -5.74 -45.58 15.37
CA ARG A 227 -4.59 -45.61 16.27
C ARG A 227 -3.90 -46.97 16.19
N TYR A 228 -2.68 -46.98 15.66
CA TYR A 228 -1.86 -48.18 15.63
C TYR A 228 -1.45 -48.58 17.06
N MET A 229 -1.86 -49.77 17.49
CA MET A 229 -1.44 -50.41 18.75
C MET A 229 -0.82 -51.78 18.43
N PRO A 230 0.44 -52.04 18.85
CA PRO A 230 1.04 -53.37 18.71
C PRO A 230 0.19 -54.44 19.43
N LYS A 231 -0.06 -55.58 18.77
CA LYS A 231 -0.90 -56.67 19.30
C LYS A 231 -0.30 -57.35 20.54
N ASP A 232 1.01 -57.55 20.55
CA ASP A 232 1.71 -58.30 21.61
C ASP A 232 2.25 -57.39 22.72
N ARG A 233 1.60 -57.39 23.88
CA ARG A 233 1.98 -56.55 25.03
C ARG A 233 3.33 -56.90 25.66
N ILE A 234 3.83 -58.12 25.43
CA ILE A 234 5.11 -58.61 25.97
C ILE A 234 6.26 -58.28 25.01
N SER A 235 5.95 -57.96 23.75
CA SER A 235 6.95 -57.70 22.72
C SER A 235 7.71 -56.40 23.00
N PHE A 236 8.99 -56.39 22.62
CA PHE A 236 9.83 -55.19 22.64
C PHE A 236 9.21 -54.03 21.84
N LYS A 237 8.47 -54.34 20.76
CA LYS A 237 7.72 -53.36 19.96
C LYS A 237 6.68 -52.59 20.79
N TYR A 238 5.99 -53.25 21.72
CA TYR A 238 5.01 -52.61 22.60
C TYR A 238 5.69 -51.71 23.64
N LYS A 239 6.87 -52.13 24.16
CA LYS A 239 7.65 -51.30 25.10
C LYS A 239 8.13 -50.00 24.44
N ILE A 240 8.65 -50.06 23.21
CA ILE A 240 9.04 -48.86 22.44
C ILE A 240 7.82 -47.98 22.17
N TRP A 241 6.72 -48.55 21.67
CA TRP A 241 5.49 -47.81 21.39
C TRP A 241 4.97 -47.09 22.65
N LYS A 242 5.00 -47.76 23.81
CA LYS A 242 4.59 -47.17 25.08
C LYS A 242 5.47 -45.99 25.50
N ILE A 243 6.77 -46.01 25.19
CA ILE A 243 7.68 -44.88 25.46
C ILE A 243 7.39 -43.72 24.50
N VAL A 244 7.29 -43.99 23.20
CA VAL A 244 7.07 -42.95 22.17
C VAL A 244 5.72 -42.24 22.34
N VAL A 245 4.69 -42.96 22.78
CA VAL A 245 3.33 -42.41 23.02
C VAL A 245 3.18 -41.82 24.44
N SER A 246 4.23 -41.86 25.27
CA SER A 246 4.14 -41.35 26.64
C SER A 246 4.32 -39.83 26.70
N THR A 247 3.56 -39.18 27.60
CA THR A 247 3.65 -37.73 27.83
C THR A 247 5.06 -37.25 28.24
N PRO A 248 5.89 -37.99 29.00
CA PRO A 248 7.26 -37.56 29.30
C PRO A 248 8.16 -37.49 28.04
N PHE A 249 7.95 -38.39 27.08
CA PHE A 249 8.69 -38.37 25.81
C PHE A 249 8.31 -37.16 24.95
N GLU A 250 7.03 -36.77 24.96
CA GLU A 250 6.58 -35.54 24.30
C GLU A 250 7.26 -34.28 24.89
N TYR A 251 7.32 -34.15 26.22
CA TYR A 251 8.02 -33.05 26.88
C TYR A 251 9.53 -33.04 26.58
N PHE A 252 10.16 -34.22 26.49
CA PHE A 252 11.56 -34.35 26.11
C PHE A 252 11.84 -33.82 24.69
N ILE A 253 10.99 -34.20 23.72
CA ILE A 253 11.12 -33.68 22.35
C ILE A 253 10.88 -32.17 22.30
N MET A 254 9.86 -31.66 23.01
CA MET A 254 9.63 -30.21 23.09
C MET A 254 10.83 -29.46 23.69
N LEU A 255 11.45 -30.01 24.73
CA LEU A 255 12.68 -29.45 25.31
C LEU A 255 13.82 -29.42 24.29
N LEU A 256 14.02 -30.48 23.51
CA LEU A 256 15.05 -30.52 22.47
C LEU A 256 14.79 -29.48 21.36
N ILE A 257 13.53 -29.25 20.98
CA ILE A 257 13.16 -28.21 20.02
C ILE A 257 13.49 -26.82 20.60
N VAL A 258 13.14 -26.57 21.85
CA VAL A 258 13.47 -25.30 22.54
C VAL A 258 14.98 -25.10 22.63
N LEU A 259 15.74 -26.13 23.02
CA LEU A 259 17.19 -26.05 23.07
C LEU A 259 17.80 -25.81 21.69
N ASN A 260 17.32 -26.48 20.64
CA ASN A 260 17.79 -26.27 19.27
C ASN A 260 17.49 -24.86 18.77
N THR A 261 16.31 -24.32 19.08
CA THR A 261 15.96 -22.93 18.72
C THR A 261 16.80 -21.90 19.49
N LEU A 262 17.07 -22.14 20.77
CA LEU A 262 18.01 -21.32 21.55
C LEU A 262 19.44 -21.37 20.98
N LEU A 263 19.91 -22.56 20.60
CA LEU A 263 21.22 -22.73 19.95
C LEU A 263 21.30 -21.94 18.62
N LEU A 264 20.22 -21.93 17.84
CA LEU A 264 20.13 -21.13 16.62
C LEU A 264 20.10 -19.62 16.90
N MET A 265 19.43 -19.18 17.97
CA MET A 265 19.43 -17.78 18.42
C MET A 265 20.80 -17.32 18.93
N MET A 266 21.61 -18.23 19.47
CA MET A 266 22.96 -17.93 19.96
C MET A 266 24.01 -17.81 18.84
N LYS A 267 23.65 -18.05 17.57
CA LYS A 267 24.56 -17.86 16.44
C LYS A 267 24.81 -16.36 16.20
N VAL A 268 25.85 -15.83 16.84
CA VAL A 268 26.36 -14.46 16.65
C VAL A 268 27.51 -14.49 15.63
N SER A 269 27.57 -13.48 14.74
CA SER A 269 28.59 -13.30 13.70
C SER A 269 29.95 -12.87 14.27
N SER A 270 30.50 -13.64 15.22
CA SER A 270 31.83 -13.42 15.82
C SER A 270 32.74 -14.62 15.55
N ALA A 271 32.70 -15.16 14.34
CA ALA A 271 33.72 -16.10 13.85
C ALA A 271 34.72 -15.41 12.90
N ASP A 272 34.72 -14.08 12.84
CA ASP A 272 35.59 -13.25 11.97
C ASP A 272 36.53 -12.32 12.77
N ILE A 273 36.92 -12.71 13.99
CA ILE A 273 38.04 -12.05 14.68
C ILE A 273 38.95 -13.13 15.28
N LEU A 274 39.79 -13.69 14.43
CA LEU A 274 41.13 -14.16 14.79
C LEU A 274 42.05 -14.02 13.59
#